data_AF-A0A6L8EYI8-F1
#
_entry.id   AF-A0A6L8EYI8-F1
#
_cell.length_a   1.000
_cell.length_b   1.000
_cell.length_c   1.000
_cell.angle_alpha   90.00
_cell.angle_beta   90.00
_cell.angle_gamma   90.00
#
_symmetry.space_group_name_H-M   'P 1'
#
loop_
_entity.id
_entity.type
_entity.pdbx_description
1 polymer ?
#
loop_
_entity_poly.entity_id
_entity_poly.type
_entity_poly.pdbx_seq_one_letter_code
_entity_poly.pdbx_strand_id
1 'polypeptide(L)'
;MEKIADATFKGKFGAYAFEVYTTDTIFNSVGAVYIFSKRTVDSDGKGTHIFLYIGQTDSLKERIPGHEKHHCVRSYGVNCICVHRDNDTNSRLRKEIDLLAANKTPCNAQ
;
A
#
# COMPACT_ATOMS: atom_id res chain seq x y z
N MET A 1 -5.76 1.85 15.77
CA MET A 1 -6.66 2.38 14.72
C MET A 1 -7.22 1.23 13.93
N GLU A 2 -8.47 1.39 13.50
CA GLU A 2 -9.22 0.31 12.85
C GLU A 2 -9.10 0.39 11.33
N LYS A 3 -9.26 -0.75 10.69
CA LYS A 3 -9.36 -0.87 9.24
C LYS A 3 -10.55 -0.03 8.76
N ILE A 4 -10.35 0.79 7.72
CA ILE A 4 -11.39 1.67 7.19
C ILE A 4 -12.09 1.12 5.94
N ALA A 5 -11.48 0.19 5.22
CA ALA A 5 -12.06 -0.49 4.07
C ALA A 5 -11.27 -1.76 3.70
N ASP A 6 -11.82 -2.56 2.80
CA ASP A 6 -11.10 -3.57 2.04
C ASP A 6 -11.07 -3.15 0.56
N ALA A 7 -9.96 -3.44 -0.12
CA ALA A 7 -9.78 -3.13 -1.53
C ALA A 7 -9.07 -4.28 -2.24
N THR A 8 -9.44 -4.57 -3.49
CA THR A 8 -8.70 -5.52 -4.33
C THR A 8 -7.96 -4.75 -5.41
N PHE A 9 -6.64 -4.92 -5.45
CA PHE A 9 -5.79 -4.28 -6.44
C PHE A 9 -5.24 -5.29 -7.42
N LYS A 10 -5.20 -4.91 -8.70
CA LYS A 10 -4.75 -5.76 -9.80
C LYS A 10 -3.29 -5.48 -10.11
N GLY A 11 -2.49 -6.54 -10.12
CA GLY A 11 -1.21 -6.58 -10.80
C GLY A 11 -1.39 -6.99 -12.27
N LYS A 12 -0.28 -7.26 -12.94
CA LYS A 12 -0.29 -7.70 -14.35
C LYS A 12 -0.79 -9.14 -14.49
N PHE A 13 -0.52 -9.98 -13.51
CA PHE A 13 -0.81 -11.42 -13.51
C PHE A 13 -1.82 -11.83 -12.42
N GLY A 14 -1.94 -11.05 -11.34
CA GLY A 14 -2.79 -11.39 -10.20
C GLY A 14 -3.71 -10.25 -9.73
N ALA A 15 -4.61 -10.60 -8.82
CA ALA A 15 -5.38 -9.64 -8.04
C ALA A 15 -5.25 -10.01 -6.56
N TYR A 16 -5.04 -9.01 -5.71
CA TYR A 16 -4.72 -9.23 -4.31
C TYR A 16 -5.63 -8.36 -3.42
N ALA A 17 -6.14 -8.96 -2.35
CA ALA A 17 -6.95 -8.26 -1.37
C ALA A 17 -6.05 -7.52 -0.36
N PHE A 18 -6.41 -6.27 -0.09
CA PHE A 18 -5.73 -5.37 0.82
C PHE A 18 -6.71 -4.82 1.85
N GLU A 19 -6.24 -4.73 3.09
CA GLU A 19 -6.89 -3.99 4.16
C GLU A 19 -6.43 -2.53 4.09
N VAL A 20 -7.36 -1.58 4.13
CA VAL A 20 -7.06 -0.16 4.01
C VAL A 20 -7.07 0.48 5.39
N TYR A 21 -5.99 1.20 5.70
CA TYR A 21 -5.79 1.92 6.95
C TYR A 21 -5.47 3.39 6.70
N THR A 22 -5.68 4.25 7.68
CA THR A 22 -5.23 5.64 7.66
C THR A 22 -3.72 5.72 7.94
N THR A 23 -3.07 6.81 7.53
CA THR A 23 -1.59 6.97 7.62
C THR A 23 -1.03 7.07 9.04
N ASP A 24 -1.87 7.35 10.02
CA ASP A 24 -1.58 7.40 11.46
C ASP A 24 -1.72 6.03 12.14
N THR A 25 -2.05 4.97 11.39
CA THR A 25 -2.13 3.61 11.92
C THR A 25 -0.77 3.10 12.38
N ILE A 26 -0.72 2.61 13.62
CA ILE A 26 0.43 1.90 14.19
C ILE A 26 0.29 0.41 13.88
N PHE A 27 1.25 -0.15 13.14
CA PHE A 27 1.23 -1.55 12.73
C PHE A 27 1.99 -2.47 13.68
N ASN A 28 1.54 -3.74 13.72
CA ASN A 28 2.29 -4.83 14.32
C ASN A 28 3.47 -5.24 13.43
N SER A 29 4.42 -5.98 14.00
CA SER A 29 5.52 -6.57 13.24
C SER A 29 4.98 -7.75 12.42
N VAL A 30 4.62 -7.48 11.17
CA VAL A 30 4.11 -8.46 10.21
C VAL A 30 4.70 -8.20 8.83
N GLY A 31 4.99 -9.30 8.12
CA GLY A 31 5.39 -9.26 6.72
C GLY A 31 4.21 -8.92 5.83
N ALA A 32 4.40 -7.98 4.90
CA ALA A 32 3.33 -7.54 4.01
C ALA A 32 3.85 -6.85 2.74
N VAL A 33 3.02 -6.89 1.70
CA VAL A 33 3.04 -5.91 0.62
C VAL A 33 2.17 -4.72 1.04
N TYR A 34 2.64 -3.49 0.85
CA TYR A 34 1.91 -2.28 1.21
C TYR A 34 1.90 -1.26 0.08
N ILE A 35 0.85 -0.44 0.08
CA ILE A 35 0.65 0.64 -0.88
C ILE A 35 0.36 1.93 -0.14
N PHE A 36 1.22 2.93 -0.27
CA PHE A 36 0.85 4.30 0.05
C PHE A 36 -0.04 4.83 -1.06
N SER A 37 -1.24 5.25 -0.70
CA SER A 37 -2.23 5.72 -1.66
C SER A 37 -2.93 7.00 -1.19
N LYS A 38 -3.43 7.74 -2.17
CA LYS A 38 -4.42 8.79 -1.97
C LYS A 38 -5.80 8.22 -2.33
N ARG A 39 -6.64 8.07 -1.33
CA ARG A 39 -8.03 7.63 -1.45
C ARG A 39 -8.97 8.82 -1.53
N THR A 40 -9.86 8.82 -2.51
CA THR A 40 -11.04 9.70 -2.57
C THR A 40 -12.30 8.85 -2.48
N VAL A 41 -13.34 9.37 -1.86
CA VAL A 41 -14.64 8.68 -1.72
C VAL A 41 -15.67 9.52 -2.43
N ASP A 42 -16.45 8.90 -3.32
CA ASP A 42 -17.56 9.57 -4.00
C ASP A 42 -18.83 9.63 -3.12
N SER A 43 -19.90 10.23 -3.65
CA SER A 43 -21.19 10.35 -2.97
C SER A 43 -21.85 9.01 -2.66
N ASP A 44 -21.48 7.96 -3.40
CA ASP A 44 -22.03 6.60 -3.24
C ASP A 44 -21.19 5.77 -2.25
N GLY A 45 -20.17 6.37 -1.62
CA GLY A 45 -19.30 5.73 -0.64
C GLY A 45 -18.19 4.88 -1.26
N LYS A 46 -18.02 4.90 -2.58
CA LYS A 46 -17.02 4.10 -3.27
C LYS A 46 -15.66 4.79 -3.21
N GLY A 47 -14.67 4.07 -2.68
CA GLY A 47 -13.29 4.53 -2.58
C GLY A 47 -12.50 4.29 -3.87
N THR A 48 -11.91 5.35 -4.43
CA THR A 48 -10.93 5.25 -5.51
C THR A 48 -9.54 5.55 -4.97
N HIS A 49 -8.55 4.73 -5.34
CA HIS A 49 -7.17 4.86 -4.88
C HIS A 49 -6.24 5.26 -6.02
N ILE A 50 -5.44 6.30 -5.78
CA ILE A 50 -4.27 6.64 -6.60
C ILE A 50 -3.04 6.08 -5.88
N PHE A 51 -2.28 5.21 -6.55
CA PHE A 51 -1.10 4.58 -5.95
C PHE A 51 0.09 5.52 -6.03
N LEU A 52 0.71 5.79 -4.89
CA LEU A 52 1.84 6.70 -4.77
C LEU A 52 3.16 5.94 -4.68
N TYR A 53 3.15 4.86 -3.90
CA TYR A 53 4.28 3.95 -3.73
C TYR A 53 3.77 2.54 -3.43
N ILE A 54 4.43 1.52 -3.99
CA ILE A 54 4.20 0.10 -3.70
C ILE A 54 5.52 -0.48 -3.18
N GLY A 55 5.46 -1.22 -2.09
CA GLY A 55 6.63 -1.89 -1.53
C GLY A 55 6.27 -3.16 -0.77
N GLN A 56 7.29 -3.88 -0.34
CA GLN A 56 7.14 -5.00 0.59
C GLN A 56 8.08 -4.89 1.78
N THR A 57 7.76 -5.60 2.86
CA THR A 57 8.59 -5.64 4.07
C THR A 57 8.35 -6.91 4.87
N ASP A 58 9.34 -7.27 5.70
CA ASP A 58 9.23 -8.28 6.74
C ASP A 58 8.51 -7.75 8.00
N SER A 59 8.49 -6.42 8.20
CA SER A 59 7.91 -5.77 9.38
C SER A 59 7.34 -4.39 9.05
N LEU A 60 6.00 -4.29 8.98
CA LEU A 60 5.32 -2.98 8.86
C LEU A 60 5.62 -2.04 10.03
N LYS A 61 5.78 -2.59 11.25
CA LYS A 61 6.13 -1.83 12.45
C LYS A 61 7.42 -1.03 12.27
N GLU A 62 8.41 -1.62 11.61
CA GLU A 62 9.71 -1.00 11.36
C GLU A 62 9.70 -0.14 10.09
N ARG A 63 9.05 -0.64 9.03
CA ARG A 63 9.10 -0.01 7.70
C ARG A 63 8.32 1.29 7.60
N ILE A 64 7.16 1.38 8.25
CA ILE A 64 6.23 2.51 8.06
C ILE A 64 6.68 3.79 8.76
N PRO A 65 7.10 3.82 10.05
CA PRO A 65 7.42 5.08 10.72
C PRO A 65 8.59 5.86 10.11
N GLY A 66 9.64 5.16 9.68
CA GLY A 66 10.88 5.76 9.16
C GLY A 66 11.01 5.74 7.63
N HIS A 67 9.92 5.54 6.90
CA HIS A 67 9.96 5.30 5.45
C HIS A 67 10.61 6.45 4.66
N GLU A 68 11.63 6.14 3.86
CA GLU A 68 12.41 7.14 3.13
C GLU A 68 11.58 7.91 2.09
N LYS A 69 10.56 7.28 1.51
CA LYS A 69 9.64 7.93 0.56
C LYS A 69 8.55 8.79 1.22
N HIS A 70 8.54 8.99 2.55
CA HIS A 70 7.54 9.82 3.25
C HIS A 70 7.39 11.20 2.65
N HIS A 71 8.51 11.87 2.36
CA HIS A 71 8.46 13.21 1.77
C HIS A 71 7.75 13.21 0.41
N CYS A 72 8.06 12.23 -0.44
CA CYS A 72 7.40 12.09 -1.75
C CYS A 72 5.90 11.78 -1.60
N VAL A 73 5.52 10.76 -0.84
CA VAL A 73 4.10 10.40 -0.74
C VAL A 73 3.26 11.48 -0.08
N ARG A 74 3.84 12.27 0.84
CA ARG A 74 3.19 13.44 1.44
C ARG A 74 2.98 14.58 0.45
N SER A 75 3.94 14.86 -0.44
CA SER A 75 3.77 15.90 -1.46
C SER A 75 2.64 15.58 -2.45
N TYR A 76 2.33 14.29 -2.65
CA TYR A 76 1.18 13.82 -3.42
C TYR A 76 -0.11 13.65 -2.60
N GLY A 77 -0.10 13.96 -1.31
CA GLY A 77 -1.30 13.93 -0.46
C GLY A 77 -1.77 12.53 -0.06
N VAL A 78 -0.83 11.65 0.31
CA VAL A 78 -1.14 10.34 0.90
C VAL A 78 -2.12 10.47 2.07
N ASN A 79 -3.10 9.56 2.13
CA ASN A 79 -4.03 9.48 3.26
C ASN A 79 -4.38 8.03 3.64
N CYS A 80 -3.89 7.04 2.90
CA CYS A 80 -4.16 5.63 3.14
C CYS A 80 -2.90 4.78 2.99
N ILE A 81 -2.81 3.75 3.83
CA ILE A 81 -1.84 2.66 3.74
C ILE A 81 -2.66 1.39 3.51
N CYS A 82 -2.54 0.80 2.33
CA CYS A 82 -3.20 -0.46 2.03
C CYS A 82 -2.22 -1.59 2.30
N VAL A 83 -2.67 -2.65 2.99
CA VAL A 83 -1.81 -3.75 3.44
C VAL A 83 -2.33 -5.10 2.97
N HIS A 84 -1.46 -5.88 2.32
CA HIS A 84 -1.65 -7.29 2.00
C HIS A 84 -0.64 -8.11 2.80
N ARG A 85 -1.10 -8.72 3.89
CA ARG A 85 -0.28 -9.57 4.76
C ARG A 85 0.13 -10.84 4.04
N ASP A 86 1.41 -11.17 4.12
CA ASP A 86 1.96 -12.39 3.55
C ASP A 86 3.26 -12.74 4.30
N ASN A 87 3.36 -13.96 4.79
CA ASN A 87 4.50 -14.42 5.56
C ASN A 87 5.67 -14.90 4.68
N ASP A 88 5.44 -15.19 3.40
CA ASP A 88 6.48 -15.67 2.49
C ASP A 88 7.17 -14.50 1.75
N THR A 89 8.49 -14.36 1.95
CA THR A 89 9.28 -13.26 1.35
C THR A 89 9.32 -13.33 -0.18
N ASN A 90 9.43 -14.52 -0.76
CA ASN A 90 9.46 -14.68 -2.21
C ASN A 90 8.11 -14.34 -2.85
N SER A 91 7.02 -14.70 -2.17
CA SER A 91 5.66 -14.36 -2.54
C SER A 91 5.44 -12.85 -2.50
N ARG A 92 5.89 -12.17 -1.43
CA ARG A 92 5.84 -10.69 -1.34
C ARG A 92 6.59 -10.01 -2.48
N LEU A 93 7.82 -10.43 -2.77
CA LEU A 93 8.62 -9.88 -3.87
C LEU A 93 7.92 -10.06 -5.23
N ARG A 94 7.36 -11.25 -5.50
CA ARG A 94 6.62 -11.50 -6.75
C ARG A 94 5.39 -10.62 -6.89
N LYS A 95 4.64 -10.43 -5.80
CA LYS A 95 3.43 -9.58 -5.78
C LYS A 95 3.77 -8.10 -5.95
N GLU A 96 4.83 -7.61 -5.31
CA GLU A 96 5.32 -6.25 -5.50
C GLU A 96 5.69 -5.99 -6.96
N ILE A 97 6.47 -6.87 -7.57
CA ILE A 97 6.85 -6.78 -8.99
C ILE A 97 5.61 -6.80 -9.89
N ASP A 98 4.66 -7.69 -9.62
CA ASP A 98 3.43 -7.81 -10.41
C ASP A 98 2.56 -6.54 -10.33
N LEU A 99 2.43 -5.97 -9.13
CA LEU A 99 1.70 -4.72 -8.91
C LEU A 99 2.40 -3.53 -9.58
N LEU A 100 3.71 -3.41 -9.47
CA LEU A 100 4.48 -2.36 -10.14
C LEU A 100 4.43 -2.48 -11.68
N ALA A 101 4.33 -3.70 -12.21
CA ALA A 101 4.23 -3.93 -13.64
C ALA A 101 2.89 -3.44 -14.26
N ALA A 102 1.83 -3.31 -13.46
CA ALA A 102 0.52 -2.84 -13.91
C ALA A 102 0.17 -1.42 -13.46
N ASN A 103 0.84 -0.87 -12.45
CA ASN A 103 0.46 0.37 -11.80
C ASN A 103 1.59 1.39 -11.80
N LYS A 104 1.30 2.61 -12.27
CA LYS A 104 2.26 3.73 -12.21
C LYS A 104 2.26 4.34 -10.81
N THR A 105 3.44 4.50 -10.25
CA THR A 105 3.66 5.06 -8.91
C THR A 105 4.71 6.17 -8.97
N PRO A 106 4.36 7.45 -8.69
CA PRO A 106 5.31 8.55 -8.79
C PRO A 106 6.51 8.44 -7.84
N CYS A 107 6.38 7.72 -6.73
CA CYS A 107 7.44 7.63 -5.71
C CYS A 107 8.31 6.36 -5.77
N ASN A 108 8.03 5.38 -6.66
CA ASN A 108 8.97 4.27 -6.93
C ASN A 108 9.96 4.58 -8.04
N ALA A 109 9.62 5.45 -9.00
CA ALA A 109 10.44 5.76 -10.18
C ALA A 109 11.50 6.86 -9.95
N GLN A 110 11.71 7.27 -8.69
CA GLN A 110 12.70 8.27 -8.27
C GLN A 110 13.95 7.64 -7.67
#